data_AF-A0A7W1PSB5-F1
#
_entry.id   AF-A0A7W1PSB5-F1
#
_cell.length_a   1.000
_cell.length_b   1.000
_cell.length_c   1.000
_cell.angle_alpha   90.00
_cell.angle_beta   90.00
_cell.angle_gamma   90.00
#
_symmetry.space_group_name_H-M   'P 1'
#
loop_
_entity.id
_entity.type
_entity.pdbx_description
1 polymer ?
#
loop_
_entity_poly.entity_id
_entity_poly.type
_entity_poly.pdbx_seq_one_letter_code
_entity_poly.pdbx_strand_id
1 'polypeptide(L)' 'DKRFGKPCIKSTRITVYDVLNWLANGMTKEGVMSDFEELNEEMINACLAFAADKEYKLEIAS' A
#
# COMPACT_ATOMS: atom_id res chain seq x y z
N ASP A 1 12.94 -3.52 -13.16
CA ASP A 1 12.51 -4.84 -12.68
C ASP A 1 11.04 -4.79 -12.29
N LYS A 2 10.15 -5.28 -13.16
CA LYS A 2 8.69 -5.33 -13.00
C LYS A 2 8.33 -6.79 -12.73
N ARG A 3 8.15 -7.19 -11.47
CA ARG A 3 7.40 -8.42 -11.16
C ARG A 3 5.92 -8.05 -11.16
N PHE A 4 5.23 -8.32 -12.27
CA PHE A 4 3.75 -8.35 -12.36
C PHE A 4 2.96 -7.04 -12.32
N GLY A 5 3.55 -5.87 -12.62
CA GLY A 5 2.76 -4.63 -12.76
C GLY A 5 2.03 -4.18 -11.49
N LYS A 6 2.29 -4.83 -10.35
CA LYS A 6 1.86 -4.40 -9.03
C LYS A 6 3.04 -3.70 -8.38
N PRO A 7 2.92 -2.43 -7.95
CA PRO A 7 3.96 -1.81 -7.16
C PRO A 7 4.09 -2.56 -5.85
N CYS A 8 5.18 -3.30 -5.70
CA CYS A 8 5.61 -3.79 -4.40
C CYS A 8 6.38 -2.67 -3.72
N ILE A 9 6.19 -2.53 -2.41
CA ILE A 9 7.01 -1.64 -1.60
C ILE A 9 8.45 -2.13 -1.71
N LYS A 10 9.36 -1.25 -2.14
CA LYS A 10 10.77 -1.61 -2.37
C LYS A 10 11.34 -2.14 -1.05
N SER A 11 11.96 -3.31 -1.10
CA SER A 11 12.61 -3.99 0.02
C SER A 11 11.71 -4.76 0.99
N THR A 12 10.40 -4.91 0.70
CA THR A 12 9.50 -5.71 1.56
C THR A 12 8.67 -6.71 0.74
N ARG A 13 8.13 -7.75 1.41
CA ARG A 13 7.17 -8.70 0.80
C ARG A 13 5.72 -8.21 0.87
N ILE A 14 5.50 -7.00 1.39
CA ILE A 14 4.19 -6.44 1.68
C ILE A 14 3.66 -5.72 0.43
N THR A 15 2.42 -6.02 0.05
CA THR A 15 1.79 -5.34 -1.08
C THR A 15 1.01 -4.11 -0.61
N VAL A 16 0.79 -3.16 -1.51
CA VAL A 16 -0.09 -1.99 -1.24
C VAL A 16 -1.46 -2.43 -0.73
N TYR A 17 -1.97 -3.57 -1.21
CA TYR A 17 -3.25 -4.13 -0.78
C TYR A 17 -3.24 -4.59 0.68
N ASP A 18 -2.15 -5.19 1.15
CA ASP A 18 -2.04 -5.65 2.55
C ASP A 18 -2.11 -4.45 3.49
N VAL A 19 -1.37 -3.37 3.18
CA VAL A 19 -1.39 -2.12 3.95
C VAL A 19 -2.79 -1.51 3.98
N LEU A 20 -3.46 -1.40 2.83
CA LEU A 20 -4.83 -0.89 2.76
C LEU A 20 -5.81 -1.78 3.54
N ASN A 21 -5.64 -3.10 3.48
CA ASN A 21 -6.48 -4.04 4.20
C ASN A 21 -6.30 -3.89 5.72
N TRP A 22 -5.08 -3.70 6.21
CA TRP A 22 -4.83 -3.45 7.64
C TRP A 22 -5.46 -2.14 8.11
N LEU A 23 -5.29 -1.07 7.34
CA LEU A 23 -5.94 0.21 7.62
C LEU A 23 -7.47 0.08 7.60
N ALA A 24 -8.04 -0.68 6.66
CA ALA A 24 -9.47 -0.95 6.57
C ALA A 24 -10.00 -1.79 7.75
N ASN A 25 -9.16 -2.67 8.33
CA ASN A 25 -9.48 -3.43 9.54
C ASN A 25 -9.34 -2.59 10.83
N GLY A 26 -9.01 -1.30 10.72
CA GLY A 26 -8.91 -0.38 11.85
C GLY A 26 -7.52 -0.33 12.50
N MET A 27 -6.49 -0.91 11.87
CA MET A 27 -5.12 -0.65 12.33
C MET A 27 -4.74 0.80 12.04
N THR A 28 -4.02 1.42 12.97
CA THR A 28 -3.42 2.74 12.74
C THR A 28 -2.11 2.60 12.00
N LYS A 29 -1.68 3.71 11.38
CA LYS A 29 -0.39 3.80 10.70
C LYS A 29 0.76 3.42 11.64
N GLU A 30 0.73 3.91 12.88
CA GLU A 30 1.77 3.61 13.87
C GLU A 30 1.74 2.14 14.29
N GLY A 31 0.56 1.53 14.40
CA GLY A 31 0.43 0.10 14.69
C GLY A 31 1.07 -0.75 13.61
N VAL A 32 0.77 -0.44 12.33
CA VAL A 32 1.39 -1.13 11.19
C VAL A 32 2.91 -0.92 11.15
N MET A 33 3.40 0.30 11.42
CA MET A 33 4.85 0.57 11.48
C MET A 33 5.53 -0.12 12.67
N SER A 34 4.81 -0.31 13.78
CA SER A 34 5.34 -1.01 14.97
C SER A 34 5.39 -2.52 14.77
N ASP A 35 4.43 -3.09 14.05
CA ASP A 35 4.37 -4.53 13.73
C ASP A 35 5.33 -4.89 12.58
N PHE A 36 5.55 -3.93 11.66
CA PHE A 36 6.41 -4.07 10.49
C PHE A 36 7.43 -2.92 10.43
N GLU A 37 8.60 -3.11 11.04
CA GLU A 37 9.74 -2.16 10.94
C GLU A 37 10.24 -1.95 9.50
N GLU A 38 9.84 -2.82 8.58
CA GLU A 38 10.13 -2.69 7.15
C GLU A 38 9.25 -1.61 6.47
N LEU A 39 8.21 -1.12 7.14
CA LEU A 39 7.29 -0.09 6.64
C LEU A 39 7.57 1.27 7.27
N ASN A 40 7.75 2.26 6.40
CA ASN A 40 7.85 3.65 6.79
C ASN A 40 6.56 4.41 6.48
N GLU A 41 6.35 5.53 7.18
CA GLU A 41 5.19 6.40 6.97
C GLU A 41 5.08 6.86 5.50
N GLU A 42 6.21 7.18 4.86
CA GLU A 42 6.26 7.54 3.44
C GLU A 42 5.74 6.41 2.53
N MET A 43 6.02 5.15 2.89
CA MET A 43 5.54 4.00 2.13
C MET A 43 4.03 3.84 2.28
N ILE A 44 3.49 4.04 3.49
CA ILE A 44 2.04 4.01 3.75
C ILE A 44 1.34 5.14 3.00
N ASN A 45 1.88 6.35 3.04
CA ASN A 45 1.34 7.50 2.30
C ASN A 45 1.40 7.28 0.77
N ALA A 46 2.49 6.70 0.25
CA ALA A 46 2.58 6.33 -1.15
C ALA A 46 1.57 5.23 -1.53
N CYS A 47 1.30 4.28 -0.64
CA CYS A 47 0.26 3.26 -0.82
C CYS A 47 -1.13 3.88 -0.91
N LEU A 48 -1.46 4.81 -0.01
CA LEU A 48 -2.72 5.55 -0.02
C LEU A 48 -2.87 6.41 -1.28
N ALA A 49 -1.82 7.14 -1.66
CA ALA A 49 -1.80 7.94 -2.88
C ALA A 49 -1.96 7.05 -4.13
N PHE A 50 -1.31 5.88 -4.17
CA PHE A 50 -1.47 4.92 -5.24
C PHE A 50 -2.89 4.34 -5.27
N ALA A 51 -3.51 4.05 -4.12
CA ALA A 51 -4.89 3.59 -4.04
C ALA A 51 -5.86 4.62 -4.64
N ALA A 52 -5.70 5.89 -4.23
CA ALA A 52 -6.49 7.00 -4.73
C ALA A 52 -6.31 7.22 -6.25
N ASP A 53 -5.07 7.15 -6.76
CA ASP A 53 -4.80 7.27 -8.21
C ASP A 53 -5.29 6.05 -9.01
N LYS A 54 -5.29 4.86 -8.38
CA LYS A 54 -5.70 3.62 -9.04
C LYS A 54 -7.21 3.50 -9.18
N GLU A 55 -8.00 3.96 -8.22
CA GLU A 55 -9.46 4.05 -8.39
C GLU A 55 -9.79 4.90 -9.62
N TYR A 56 -9.09 6.02 -9.81
CA TYR A 56 -9.26 6.89 -10.97
C TYR A 56 -8.96 6.20 -12.32
N LYS A 57 -8.05 5.21 -12.36
CA LYS A 57 -7.76 4.43 -13.58
C LYS A 57 -8.65 3.19 -13.76
N LEU A 58 -9.19 2.62 -12.69
CA LEU A 58 -10.08 1.44 -12.77
C LEU A 58 -11.48 1.83 -13.25
N GLU A 59 -11.98 3.02 -12.91
CA GLU A 59 -13.25 3.53 -13.44
C GLU A 59 -13.23 3.78 -14.96
N ILE A 60 -12.05 4.04 -15.54
CA ILE A 60 -11.90 4.30 -16.98
C ILE A 60 -11.87 3.00 -17.81
N ALA A 61 -11.80 1.84 -17.15
CA ALA A 61 -11.69 0.53 -17.79
C ALA A 61 -12.96 -0.34 -17.70
N SER A 62 -14.11 0.23 -17.30
CA SER A 62 -15.42 -0.46 -17.34
C SER A 62 -16.29 0.00 -18.51
#